data_AF-A0A5N7AHH3-F1
#
_entry.id   AF-A0A5N7AHH3-F1
#
_cell.length_a   1.000
_cell.length_b   1.000
_cell.length_c   1.000
_cell.angle_alpha   90.00
_cell.angle_beta   90.00
_cell.angle_gamma   90.00
#
_symmetry.space_group_name_H-M   'P 1'
#
loop_
_entity.id
_entity.type
_entity.pdbx_description
1 polymer ?
#
loop_
_entity_poly.entity_id
_entity_poly.type
_entity_poly.pdbx_seq_one_letter_code
_entity_poly.pdbx_strand_id
1 'polypeptide(L)'
;MPAPVDVVDPVLPVRELEADEEYVMVAFERHASHCTRCADPLKARKEDRSLCERGHQYAVDVADYLYSKNGKSYSTLDRERNQPTLVKIPRDCRAVRALLLAIEDGLRLNRKEQGAVQPPRSPSPIITYDRTYPVPPRRSTSPQQQPVPYTEIIEREPRDSMRRRVIVYSSPRSSPSRSSPSRGSLYESDAAERRRFRESSRIYRPTEYHR
;
A
#
# COMPACT_ATOMS: atom_id res chain seq x y z
N MET A 1 30.94 52.88 -10.00
CA MET A 1 31.07 51.46 -9.63
C MET A 1 30.23 51.24 -8.37
N PRO A 2 29.06 50.60 -8.43
CA PRO A 2 28.36 50.22 -7.21
C PRO A 2 29.20 49.17 -6.46
N ALA A 3 29.31 49.32 -5.13
CA ALA A 3 30.03 48.38 -4.29
C ALA A 3 29.34 47.00 -4.31
N PRO A 4 30.10 45.89 -4.25
CA PRO A 4 29.51 44.57 -4.14
C PRO A 4 28.71 44.49 -2.84
N VAL A 5 27.42 44.19 -2.97
CA VAL A 5 26.55 43.92 -1.83
C VAL A 5 26.90 42.52 -1.36
N ASP A 6 27.59 42.42 -0.23
CA ASP A 6 27.79 41.13 0.43
C ASP A 6 26.42 40.59 0.83
N VAL A 7 26.01 39.50 0.17
CA VAL A 7 24.81 38.75 0.55
C VAL A 7 25.16 38.02 1.84
N VAL A 8 24.93 38.70 2.97
CA VAL A 8 25.07 38.10 4.30
C VAL A 8 23.93 37.10 4.46
N ASP A 9 24.27 35.82 4.52
CA ASP A 9 23.30 34.77 4.81
C ASP A 9 22.56 35.10 6.12
N PRO A 10 21.22 35.02 6.15
CA PRO A 10 20.46 35.34 7.34
C PRO A 10 20.87 34.43 8.50
N VAL A 11 21.08 35.01 9.68
CA VAL A 11 21.39 34.25 10.89
C VAL A 11 20.17 33.39 11.23
N LEU A 12 20.31 32.08 11.04
CA LEU A 12 19.24 31.13 11.32
C LEU A 12 19.26 30.73 12.79
N PRO A 13 18.10 30.66 13.46
CA PRO A 13 18.01 30.18 14.83
C PRO A 13 18.50 28.74 14.90
N VAL A 14 19.34 28.46 15.90
CA VAL A 14 19.83 27.11 16.18
C VAL A 14 19.09 26.59 17.40
N ARG A 15 18.39 25.46 17.24
CA ARG A 15 17.68 24.82 18.34
C ARG A 15 18.21 23.42 18.65
N GLU A 16 17.83 22.95 19.82
CA GLU A 16 18.01 21.56 20.22
C GLU A 16 16.96 20.67 19.54
N LEU A 17 17.24 19.38 19.48
CA LEU A 17 16.33 18.39 18.91
C LEU A 17 15.04 18.35 19.73
N GLU A 18 13.92 18.28 19.03
CA GLU A 18 12.64 17.96 19.66
C GLU A 18 12.55 16.46 19.94
N ALA A 19 11.70 16.04 20.88
CA ALA A 19 11.60 14.64 21.30
C ALA A 19 11.28 13.67 20.14
N ASP A 20 10.46 14.11 19.19
CA ASP A 20 10.10 13.30 18.01
C ASP A 20 11.30 13.13 17.06
N GLU A 21 12.05 14.20 16.83
CA GLU A 21 13.27 14.19 16.01
C GLU A 21 14.33 13.28 16.66
N GLU A 22 14.51 13.41 17.97
CA GLU A 22 15.44 12.56 18.74
C GLU A 22 15.04 11.09 18.66
N TYR A 23 13.74 10.77 18.79
CA TYR A 23 13.25 9.40 18.70
C TYR A 23 13.58 8.76 17.35
N VAL A 24 13.30 9.46 16.25
CA VAL A 24 13.52 8.96 14.90
C VAL A 24 15.02 8.78 14.62
N MET A 25 15.86 9.70 15.12
CA MET A 25 17.31 9.57 15.05
C MET A 25 17.82 8.33 15.79
N VAL A 26 17.39 8.14 17.05
CA VAL A 26 17.80 7.00 17.88
C VAL A 26 17.31 5.69 17.28
N ALA A 27 16.10 5.66 16.70
CA ALA A 27 15.57 4.49 16.02
C ALA A 27 16.44 4.07 14.82
N PHE A 28 16.87 5.03 13.99
CA PHE A 28 17.76 4.74 12.87
C PHE A 28 19.15 4.29 13.34
N GLU A 29 19.74 4.94 14.35
CA GLU A 29 21.05 4.54 14.89
C GLU A 29 21.04 3.12 15.48
N ARG A 30 20.00 2.77 16.25
CA ARG A 30 19.82 1.39 16.74
C ARG A 30 19.70 0.40 15.58
N HIS A 31 19.06 0.79 14.49
CA HIS A 31 18.99 -0.07 13.32
C HIS A 31 20.36 -0.20 12.62
N ALA A 32 21.07 0.91 12.46
CA ALA A 32 22.38 0.98 11.84
C ALA A 32 23.44 0.17 12.63
N SER A 33 23.35 0.13 13.96
CA SER A 33 24.25 -0.69 14.79
C SER A 33 24.09 -2.19 14.59
N HIS A 34 22.89 -2.64 14.18
CA HIS A 34 22.60 -4.06 13.95
C HIS A 34 22.67 -4.48 12.48
N CYS A 35 22.56 -3.55 11.54
CA CYS A 35 22.51 -3.84 10.12
C CYS A 35 23.76 -3.35 9.39
N THR A 36 24.58 -4.28 8.88
CA THR A 36 25.82 -3.97 8.14
C THR A 36 25.58 -3.17 6.85
N ARG A 37 24.41 -3.31 6.22
CA ARG A 37 24.03 -2.56 5.02
C ARG A 37 23.64 -1.12 5.33
N CYS A 38 23.09 -0.89 6.52
CA CYS A 38 22.51 0.39 6.92
C CYS A 38 23.42 1.15 7.91
N ALA A 39 24.55 0.53 8.33
CA ALA A 39 25.61 1.15 9.13
C ALA A 39 26.22 2.39 8.45
N ASP A 40 26.46 2.32 7.13
CA ASP A 40 27.08 3.39 6.34
C ASP A 40 26.24 3.73 5.09
N PRO A 41 25.17 4.55 5.22
CA PRO A 41 24.29 4.89 4.10
C PRO A 41 25.02 5.67 2.98
N LEU A 42 26.07 6.43 3.32
CA LEU A 42 26.92 7.09 2.31
C LEU A 42 27.67 6.09 1.43
N LYS A 43 28.16 4.99 1.99
CA LYS A 43 28.84 3.94 1.22
C LYS A 43 27.83 3.22 0.34
N ALA A 44 26.65 2.90 0.87
CA ALA A 44 25.58 2.30 0.10
C ALA A 44 25.24 3.15 -1.14
N ARG A 45 25.16 4.47 -1.00
CA ARG A 45 24.96 5.37 -2.15
C ARG A 45 26.12 5.37 -3.14
N LYS A 46 27.37 5.41 -2.68
CA LYS A 46 28.55 5.37 -3.58
C LYS A 46 28.63 4.06 -4.38
N GLU A 47 28.10 2.98 -3.82
CA GLU A 47 28.05 1.66 -4.45
C GLU A 47 26.76 1.44 -5.27
N ASP A 48 25.91 2.47 -5.42
CA ASP A 48 24.58 2.41 -6.05
C ASP A 48 23.68 1.30 -5.46
N ARG A 49 23.89 0.97 -4.18
CA ARG A 49 23.12 -0.04 -3.45
C ARG A 49 22.00 0.61 -2.67
N SER A 50 20.86 -0.09 -2.62
CA SER A 50 19.74 0.29 -1.77
C SER A 50 20.00 -0.08 -0.31
N LEU A 51 19.37 0.66 0.60
CA LEU A 51 19.33 0.30 2.00
C LEU A 51 18.47 -0.97 2.19
N CYS A 52 18.57 -1.54 3.39
CA CYS A 52 17.67 -2.58 3.87
C CYS A 52 16.21 -2.06 3.88
N GLU A 53 15.21 -2.93 3.69
CA GLU A 53 13.79 -2.50 3.64
C GLU A 53 13.34 -1.76 4.90
N ARG A 54 13.75 -2.23 6.08
CA ARG A 54 13.50 -1.55 7.36
C ARG A 54 14.25 -0.23 7.48
N GLY A 55 15.53 -0.21 7.10
CA GLY A 55 16.34 1.02 7.08
C GLY A 55 15.80 2.06 6.11
N HIS A 56 15.17 1.64 5.01
CA HIS A 56 14.45 2.53 4.12
C HIS A 56 13.23 3.18 4.78
N GLN A 57 12.47 2.44 5.58
CA GLN A 57 11.34 3.01 6.34
C GLN A 57 11.84 4.05 7.35
N TYR A 58 12.84 3.69 8.17
CA TYR A 58 13.44 4.64 9.11
C TYR A 58 14.06 5.86 8.41
N ALA A 59 14.65 5.67 7.24
CA ALA A 59 15.20 6.77 6.46
C ALA A 59 14.10 7.73 5.95
N VAL A 60 12.94 7.20 5.57
CA VAL A 60 11.76 8.01 5.22
C VAL A 60 11.26 8.76 6.44
N ASP A 61 11.15 8.09 7.60
CA ASP A 61 10.76 8.74 8.85
C ASP A 61 11.73 9.88 9.18
N VAL A 62 13.05 9.66 9.09
CA VAL A 62 14.06 10.73 9.30
C VAL A 62 13.85 11.89 8.32
N ALA A 63 13.60 11.59 7.04
CA ALA A 63 13.41 12.60 6.01
C ALA A 63 12.11 13.42 6.18
N ASP A 64 11.12 12.88 6.90
CA ASP A 64 9.87 13.57 7.20
C ASP A 64 10.04 14.62 8.32
N TYR A 65 11.03 14.46 9.22
CA TYR A 65 11.32 15.42 10.31
C TYR A 65 12.56 16.29 10.07
N LEU A 66 13.57 15.77 9.37
CA LEU A 66 14.85 16.42 9.18
C LEU A 66 15.22 16.43 7.70
N TYR A 67 15.74 17.56 7.23
CA TYR A 67 16.34 17.67 5.91
C TYR A 67 17.72 18.32 6.00
N SER A 68 18.61 17.95 5.10
CA SER A 68 19.91 18.59 4.92
C SER A 68 19.87 19.58 3.76
N LYS A 69 20.56 20.70 3.93
CA LYS A 69 20.86 21.64 2.85
C LYS A 69 22.26 22.22 3.09
N ASN A 70 23.13 22.11 2.09
CA ASN A 70 24.53 22.53 2.16
C ASN A 70 25.28 21.90 3.34
N GLY A 71 25.03 20.63 3.65
CA GLY A 71 25.62 19.91 4.78
C GLY A 71 25.15 20.35 6.18
N LYS A 72 24.20 21.30 6.27
CA LYS A 72 23.55 21.71 7.52
C LYS A 72 22.21 21.00 7.65
N SER A 73 21.86 20.62 8.87
CA SER A 73 20.59 19.95 9.19
C SER A 73 19.54 20.97 9.64
N TYR A 74 18.35 20.83 9.08
CA TYR A 74 17.20 21.69 9.30
C TYR A 74 15.99 20.84 9.64
N SER A 75 15.06 21.42 10.39
CA SER A 75 13.77 20.76 10.65
C SER A 75 12.79 21.03 9.51
N THR A 76 12.16 19.97 9.02
CA THR A 76 11.09 20.05 8.01
C THR A 76 9.85 20.75 8.58
N LEU A 77 9.49 20.48 9.83
CA LEU A 77 8.31 21.04 10.49
C LEU A 77 8.41 22.56 10.61
N ASP A 78 9.58 23.08 10.96
CA ASP A 78 9.79 24.52 11.06
C ASP A 78 9.80 25.19 9.68
N ARG A 79 10.24 24.46 8.64
CA ARG A 79 10.14 24.94 7.25
C ARG A 79 8.69 25.09 6.81
N GLU A 80 7.79 24.18 7.19
CA GLU A 80 6.35 24.32 6.92
C GLU A 80 5.76 25.55 7.61
N ARG A 81 6.33 25.94 8.75
CA ARG A 81 6.00 27.17 9.49
C ARG A 81 6.72 28.42 8.99
N ASN A 82 7.38 28.35 7.83
CA ASN A 82 8.18 29.42 7.22
C ASN A 82 9.38 29.91 8.06
N GLN A 83 9.85 29.12 9.02
CA GLN A 83 11.02 29.43 9.85
C GLN A 83 12.08 28.33 9.67
N PRO A 84 13.05 28.49 8.77
CA PRO A 84 14.11 27.47 8.61
C PRO A 84 15.03 27.48 9.83
N THR A 85 14.78 26.55 10.76
CA THR A 85 15.55 26.41 12.00
C THR A 85 16.61 25.34 11.84
N LEU A 86 17.83 25.65 12.27
CA LEU A 86 18.96 24.71 12.24
C LEU A 86 18.93 23.84 13.49
N VAL A 87 19.07 22.53 13.29
CA VAL A 87 18.97 21.54 14.37
C VAL A 87 20.35 21.01 14.72
N LYS A 88 20.68 20.98 16.03
CA LYS A 88 21.95 20.42 16.50
C LYS A 88 21.87 18.90 16.57
N ILE A 89 22.48 18.23 15.59
CA ILE A 89 22.63 16.77 15.64
C ILE A 89 23.78 16.37 16.58
N PRO A 90 23.54 15.52 17.61
CA PRO A 90 24.57 15.03 18.52
C PRO A 90 25.66 14.24 17.78
N ARG A 91 26.87 14.22 18.37
CA ARG A 91 28.06 13.59 17.75
C ARG A 91 28.01 12.08 17.68
N ASP A 92 27.16 11.48 18.50
CA ASP A 92 27.05 10.04 18.63
C ASP A 92 26.28 9.42 17.46
N CYS A 93 25.39 10.21 16.82
CA CYS A 93 24.59 9.78 15.68
C CYS A 93 25.36 9.92 14.34
N ARG A 94 26.29 9.00 14.08
CA ARG A 94 27.11 9.00 12.85
C ARG A 94 26.33 8.51 11.64
N ALA A 95 25.50 7.48 11.79
CA ALA A 95 24.75 6.90 10.70
C ALA A 95 23.68 7.87 10.17
N VAL A 96 23.03 8.63 11.05
CA VAL A 96 22.04 9.66 10.67
C VAL A 96 22.70 10.79 9.88
N ARG A 97 23.88 11.28 10.31
CA ARG A 97 24.60 12.32 9.55
C ARG A 97 24.99 11.84 8.17
N ALA A 98 25.49 10.61 8.08
CA ALA A 98 25.77 9.98 6.81
C ALA A 98 24.49 9.86 5.96
N LEU A 99 23.36 9.50 6.57
CA LEU A 99 22.07 9.39 5.88
C LEU A 99 21.64 10.73 5.29
N LEU A 100 21.68 11.81 6.06
CA LEU A 100 21.29 13.14 5.61
C LEU A 100 22.17 13.63 4.46
N LEU A 101 23.48 13.40 4.52
CA LEU A 101 24.37 13.68 3.40
C LEU A 101 24.06 12.78 2.19
N ALA A 102 23.75 11.51 2.42
CA ALA A 102 23.36 10.60 1.35
C ALA A 102 22.07 11.08 0.65
N ILE A 103 21.09 11.59 1.40
CA ILE A 103 19.86 12.17 0.86
C ILE A 103 20.17 13.43 0.06
N GLU A 104 21.04 14.31 0.58
CA GLU A 104 21.42 15.57 -0.08
C GLU A 104 21.97 15.35 -1.49
N ASP A 105 22.95 14.44 -1.67
CA ASP A 105 23.46 14.17 -3.01
C ASP A 105 22.61 13.15 -3.83
N GLY A 106 21.41 12.82 -3.35
CA GLY A 106 20.35 12.22 -4.17
C GLY A 106 19.98 10.77 -3.89
N LEU A 107 20.17 10.27 -2.65
CA LEU A 107 19.67 8.95 -2.28
C LEU A 107 18.15 8.90 -2.43
N ARG A 108 17.67 8.02 -3.30
CA ARG A 108 16.24 7.85 -3.55
C ARG A 108 15.61 7.07 -2.40
N LEU A 109 15.01 7.80 -1.48
CA LEU A 109 14.03 7.23 -0.56
C LEU A 109 12.76 7.06 -1.37
N ASN A 110 12.48 5.82 -1.80
CA ASN A 110 11.20 5.50 -2.41
C ASN A 110 10.14 5.62 -1.31
N ARG A 111 9.67 6.84 -1.04
CA ARG A 111 8.38 7.03 -0.41
C ARG A 111 7.42 6.26 -1.28
N LYS A 112 6.59 5.43 -0.67
CA LYS A 112 5.58 4.62 -1.37
C LYS A 112 4.47 5.52 -1.96
N GLU A 113 4.81 6.73 -2.42
CA GLU A 113 4.13 7.46 -3.47
C GLU A 113 4.26 6.65 -4.75
N GLN A 114 3.43 5.62 -4.83
CA GLN A 114 2.90 5.12 -6.09
C GLN A 114 2.21 6.30 -6.79
N GLY A 115 2.96 7.19 -7.45
CA GLY A 115 2.34 8.38 -8.04
C GLY A 115 3.24 9.34 -8.80
N ALA A 116 4.51 9.52 -8.45
CA ALA A 116 5.32 10.55 -9.09
C ALA A 116 6.72 10.04 -9.49
N VAL A 117 6.96 10.05 -10.80
CA VAL A 117 8.29 10.00 -11.45
C VAL A 117 9.00 8.64 -11.42
N GLN A 118 8.33 7.60 -11.92
CA GLN A 118 8.96 6.71 -12.90
C GLN A 118 7.98 6.57 -14.06
N PRO A 119 8.40 6.78 -15.34
CA PRO A 119 7.53 6.43 -16.45
C PRO A 119 7.24 4.93 -16.35
N PRO A 120 5.97 4.50 -16.29
CA PRO A 120 5.67 3.08 -16.32
C PRO A 120 6.22 2.52 -17.64
N ARG A 121 7.05 1.47 -17.58
CA ARG A 121 7.52 0.71 -18.76
C ARG A 121 6.38 -0.04 -19.50
N SER A 122 5.14 0.30 -19.18
CA SER A 122 3.93 -0.16 -19.84
C SER A 122 3.04 1.08 -20.01
N PRO A 123 2.71 1.50 -21.24
CA PRO A 123 1.74 2.56 -21.42
C PRO A 123 0.43 2.08 -20.79
N SER A 124 -0.05 2.78 -19.77
CA SER A 124 -1.45 2.70 -19.38
C SER A 124 -2.27 2.92 -20.66
N PRO A 125 -3.20 2.02 -21.02
CA PRO A 125 -3.89 2.14 -22.29
C PRO A 125 -4.58 3.50 -22.33
N ILE A 126 -4.23 4.30 -23.33
CA ILE A 126 -4.90 5.56 -23.61
C ILE A 126 -6.31 5.18 -24.06
N ILE A 127 -7.30 5.35 -23.18
CA ILE A 127 -8.70 5.11 -23.50
C ILE A 127 -9.21 6.37 -24.20
N THR A 128 -9.18 6.38 -25.54
CA THR A 128 -9.83 7.43 -26.33
C THR A 128 -11.32 7.09 -26.50
N TYR A 129 -12.20 8.01 -26.13
CA TYR A 129 -13.66 7.88 -26.34
C TYR A 129 -14.13 8.37 -27.71
N ASP A 130 -13.19 8.66 -28.61
CA ASP A 130 -13.52 9.15 -29.94
C ASP A 130 -14.07 8.02 -30.83
N ARG A 131 -15.21 8.28 -31.49
CA ARG A 131 -15.93 7.29 -32.31
C ARG A 131 -15.19 6.95 -33.60
N THR A 132 -14.25 7.80 -34.01
CA THR A 132 -13.47 7.65 -35.24
C THR A 132 -12.17 6.86 -35.06
N TYR A 133 -11.85 6.40 -33.84
CA TYR A 133 -10.61 5.66 -33.61
C TYR A 133 -10.66 4.27 -34.26
N PRO A 134 -9.69 3.92 -35.13
CA PRO A 134 -9.66 2.61 -35.78
C PRO A 134 -9.28 1.52 -34.76
N VAL A 135 -10.27 0.71 -34.35
CA VAL A 135 -10.05 -0.47 -33.51
C VAL A 135 -9.53 -1.61 -34.40
N PRO A 136 -8.29 -2.11 -34.20
CA PRO A 136 -7.82 -3.25 -34.96
C PRO A 136 -8.71 -4.47 -34.66
N PRO A 137 -9.03 -5.30 -35.67
CA PRO A 137 -9.84 -6.49 -35.48
C PRO A 137 -9.16 -7.40 -34.44
N ARG A 138 -9.93 -7.81 -33.41
CA ARG A 138 -9.43 -8.79 -32.43
C ARG A 138 -8.97 -10.01 -33.20
N ARG A 139 -7.72 -10.42 -33.01
CA ARG A 139 -7.22 -11.69 -33.52
C ARG A 139 -8.08 -12.79 -32.91
N SER A 140 -9.04 -13.31 -33.69
CA SER A 140 -9.66 -14.59 -33.40
C SER A 140 -8.53 -15.61 -33.40
N THR A 141 -8.28 -16.18 -32.23
CA THR A 141 -7.56 -17.45 -32.12
C THR A 141 -8.16 -18.40 -33.15
N SER A 142 -7.30 -18.99 -33.97
CA SER A 142 -7.65 -19.91 -35.06
C SER A 142 -8.73 -20.93 -34.67
N PRO A 143 -9.60 -21.35 -35.61
CA PRO A 143 -10.73 -22.24 -35.35
C PRO A 143 -10.29 -23.71 -35.21
N GLN A 144 -9.34 -24.01 -34.32
CA GLN A 144 -9.00 -25.39 -33.92
C GLN A 144 -9.24 -25.67 -32.44
N GLN A 145 -9.78 -24.72 -31.68
CA GLN A 145 -10.21 -24.98 -30.30
C GLN A 145 -11.59 -24.35 -30.08
N GLN A 146 -12.63 -25.12 -30.37
CA GLN A 146 -13.98 -24.82 -29.87
C GLN A 146 -13.92 -24.73 -28.34
N PRO A 147 -14.25 -23.59 -27.72
CA PRO A 147 -14.46 -23.56 -26.30
C PRO A 147 -15.83 -24.19 -26.02
N VAL A 148 -15.80 -25.31 -25.30
CA VAL A 148 -16.95 -25.85 -24.58
C VAL A 148 -17.74 -24.72 -23.89
N PRO A 149 -19.08 -24.76 -23.84
CA PRO A 149 -19.85 -23.78 -23.09
C PRO A 149 -19.66 -24.03 -21.58
N TYR A 150 -18.60 -23.49 -21.00
CA TYR A 150 -18.45 -23.42 -19.55
C TYR A 150 -19.10 -22.12 -19.06
N THR A 151 -20.01 -22.22 -18.10
CA THR A 151 -20.46 -21.06 -17.33
C THR A 151 -19.40 -20.76 -16.28
N GLU A 152 -18.59 -19.72 -16.50
CA GLU A 152 -17.61 -19.27 -15.52
C GLU A 152 -18.31 -18.39 -14.48
N ILE A 153 -18.56 -18.93 -13.29
CA ILE A 153 -19.05 -18.16 -12.16
C ILE A 153 -17.81 -17.65 -11.42
N ILE A 154 -17.50 -16.36 -11.60
CA ILE A 154 -16.35 -15.72 -10.95
C ILE A 154 -16.80 -15.21 -9.58
N GLU A 155 -16.61 -16.02 -8.54
CA GLU A 155 -16.77 -15.55 -7.16
C GLU A 155 -15.63 -14.60 -6.81
N ARG A 156 -15.96 -13.34 -6.46
CA ARG A 156 -15.00 -12.32 -6.04
C ARG A 156 -14.84 -12.37 -4.52
N GLU A 157 -13.76 -12.96 -4.02
CA GLU A 157 -13.37 -12.81 -2.62
C GLU A 157 -12.94 -11.35 -2.31
N PRO A 158 -13.19 -10.84 -1.08
CA PRO A 158 -12.67 -9.56 -0.61
C PRO A 158 -11.14 -9.54 -0.64
N ARG A 159 -10.62 -8.35 -0.94
CA ARG A 159 -9.29 -8.08 -1.52
C ARG A 159 -8.10 -8.20 -0.55
N ASP A 160 -8.10 -9.13 0.39
CA ASP A 160 -7.05 -9.22 1.43
C ASP A 160 -6.27 -10.54 1.46
N SER A 161 -6.56 -11.51 0.59
CA SER A 161 -5.76 -12.73 0.47
C SER A 161 -4.96 -12.71 -0.84
N MET A 162 -3.64 -12.63 -0.71
CA MET A 162 -2.69 -12.45 -1.83
C MET A 162 -2.47 -13.71 -2.69
N ARG A 163 -3.51 -14.51 -2.96
CA ARG A 163 -3.44 -15.66 -3.88
C ARG A 163 -4.79 -15.90 -4.56
N ARG A 164 -4.91 -15.51 -5.84
CA ARG A 164 -6.00 -15.98 -6.71
C ARG A 164 -5.95 -17.50 -6.80
N ARG A 165 -6.91 -18.19 -6.21
CA ARG A 165 -7.11 -19.62 -6.40
C ARG A 165 -8.35 -19.80 -7.27
N VAL A 166 -8.15 -20.20 -8.53
CA VAL A 166 -9.25 -20.53 -9.45
C VAL A 166 -9.52 -22.02 -9.32
N ILE A 167 -10.66 -22.39 -8.74
CA ILE A 167 -11.06 -23.79 -8.58
C ILE A 167 -12.00 -24.13 -9.75
N VAL A 168 -11.56 -24.99 -10.66
CA VAL A 168 -12.35 -25.45 -11.81
C VAL A 168 -12.96 -26.81 -11.46
N TYR A 169 -14.28 -26.90 -11.40
CA TYR A 169 -14.99 -28.17 -11.24
C TYR A 169 -15.38 -28.75 -12.60
N SER A 170 -14.84 -29.91 -12.95
CA SER A 170 -15.29 -30.70 -14.11
C SER A 170 -16.63 -31.36 -13.77
N SER A 171 -17.71 -30.95 -14.44
CA SER A 171 -19.02 -31.59 -14.28
C SER A 171 -19.13 -32.82 -15.20
N PRO A 172 -19.35 -34.04 -14.68
CA PRO A 172 -19.63 -35.20 -15.52
C PRO A 172 -21.10 -35.19 -15.94
N ARG A 173 -21.39 -34.71 -17.14
CA ARG A 173 -22.64 -35.05 -17.82
C ARG A 173 -22.39 -36.29 -18.67
N SER A 174 -22.75 -37.47 -18.14
CA SER A 174 -23.30 -38.60 -18.90
C SER A 174 -23.53 -39.80 -17.98
N SER A 175 -24.77 -39.95 -17.48
CA SER A 175 -25.46 -41.25 -17.37
C SER A 175 -26.93 -41.01 -16.99
N PRO A 176 -27.90 -41.47 -17.81
CA PRO A 176 -29.32 -41.49 -17.47
C PRO A 176 -29.60 -42.68 -16.53
N SER A 177 -30.60 -42.56 -15.66
CA SER A 177 -31.02 -43.56 -14.65
C SER A 177 -30.14 -43.66 -13.38
N ARG A 178 -30.27 -42.67 -12.50
CA ARG A 178 -30.14 -42.86 -11.05
C ARG A 178 -30.78 -41.67 -10.34
N SER A 179 -32.01 -41.87 -9.88
CA SER A 179 -32.67 -41.04 -8.88
C SER A 179 -31.78 -40.95 -7.64
N SER A 180 -30.96 -39.92 -7.57
CA SER A 180 -30.16 -39.58 -6.39
C SER A 180 -30.96 -38.55 -5.58
N PRO A 181 -31.37 -38.84 -4.33
CA PRO A 181 -32.28 -37.98 -3.56
C PRO A 181 -31.59 -36.76 -2.91
N SER A 182 -30.42 -36.34 -3.42
CA SER A 182 -29.50 -35.47 -2.67
C SER A 182 -29.50 -34.00 -3.11
N ARG A 183 -30.48 -33.54 -3.91
CA ARG A 183 -30.44 -32.17 -4.42
C ARG A 183 -31.81 -31.52 -4.66
N GLY A 184 -32.81 -31.86 -3.85
CA GLY A 184 -34.16 -31.28 -4.01
C GLY A 184 -35.10 -31.30 -2.80
N SER A 185 -34.73 -31.86 -1.64
CA SER A 185 -35.67 -32.02 -0.51
C SER A 185 -35.68 -30.87 0.51
N LEU A 186 -34.70 -29.96 0.49
CA LEU A 186 -34.59 -28.88 1.49
C LEU A 186 -35.76 -27.88 1.42
N TYR A 187 -36.16 -27.49 0.20
CA TYR A 187 -37.28 -26.55 0.03
C TYR A 187 -38.63 -27.20 0.38
N GLU A 188 -38.75 -28.51 0.22
CA GLU A 188 -39.98 -29.26 0.48
C GLU A 188 -40.17 -29.51 1.99
N SER A 189 -39.08 -29.82 2.71
CA SER A 189 -39.08 -29.90 4.18
C SER A 189 -39.41 -28.56 4.83
N ASP A 190 -38.79 -27.48 4.36
CA ASP A 190 -39.01 -26.13 4.89
C ASP A 190 -40.43 -25.62 4.61
N ALA A 191 -41.01 -26.00 3.46
CA ALA A 191 -42.40 -25.68 3.13
C ALA A 191 -43.39 -26.46 4.00
N ALA A 192 -43.11 -27.73 4.29
CA ALA A 192 -43.93 -28.55 5.18
C ALA A 192 -43.87 -28.05 6.64
N GLU A 193 -42.69 -27.68 7.11
CA GLU A 193 -42.49 -27.14 8.45
C GLU A 193 -43.19 -25.78 8.64
N ARG A 194 -43.11 -24.89 7.64
CA ARG A 194 -43.85 -23.61 7.65
C ARG A 194 -45.37 -23.80 7.67
N ARG A 195 -45.90 -24.85 7.02
CA ARG A 195 -47.34 -25.16 7.09
C ARG A 195 -47.75 -25.60 8.49
N ARG A 196 -46.97 -26.48 9.13
CA ARG A 196 -47.25 -26.95 10.51
C ARG A 196 -47.24 -25.80 11.52
N PHE A 197 -46.26 -24.90 11.42
CA PHE A 197 -46.15 -23.77 12.35
C PHE A 197 -47.34 -22.81 12.22
N ARG A 198 -47.77 -22.51 10.99
CA ARG A 198 -48.91 -21.62 10.71
C ARG A 198 -50.26 -22.21 11.15
N GLU A 199 -50.39 -23.54 11.15
CA GLU A 199 -51.59 -24.23 11.63
C GLU A 199 -51.65 -24.28 13.17
N SER A 200 -50.48 -24.41 13.82
CA SER A 200 -50.37 -24.45 15.29
C SER A 200 -50.54 -23.10 16.00
N SER A 201 -50.49 -21.97 15.28
CA SER A 201 -50.53 -20.63 15.89
C SER A 201 -51.93 -20.10 16.20
N ARG A 202 -52.98 -20.92 16.13
CA ARG A 202 -54.35 -20.58 16.60
C ARG A 202 -54.57 -20.97 18.06
N ILE A 203 -53.56 -20.78 18.92
CA ILE A 203 -53.71 -20.98 20.36
C ILE A 203 -54.26 -19.69 20.97
N TYR A 204 -55.57 -19.68 21.20
CA TYR A 204 -56.28 -18.72 22.03
C TYR A 204 -55.64 -18.69 23.43
N ARG A 205 -55.14 -17.52 23.86
CA ARG A 205 -54.69 -17.29 25.24
C ARG A 205 -55.74 -16.43 25.96
N PRO A 206 -56.44 -16.95 26.97
CA PRO A 206 -57.34 -16.15 27.80
C PRO A 206 -56.53 -15.09 28.55
N THR A 207 -57.04 -13.86 28.57
CA THR A 207 -56.48 -12.78 29.37
C THR A 207 -57.12 -12.83 30.75
N GLU A 208 -56.45 -13.47 31.72
CA GLU A 208 -56.84 -13.32 33.12
C GLU A 208 -56.01 -12.21 33.76
N TYR A 209 -56.68 -11.09 34.06
CA TYR A 209 -56.19 -10.05 34.95
C TYR A 209 -56.50 -10.47 36.38
N HIS A 210 -55.49 -10.59 37.24
CA HIS A 210 -55.67 -10.60 38.68
C HIS A 210 -55.22 -9.27 39.29
N ARG A 211 -56.08 -8.71 40.13
CA ARG A 211 -55.89 -7.54 40.99
C ARG A 211 -56.08 -7.98 42.43
#